data_AF-A0A952WB62-F1
#
_entry.id   AF-A0A952WB62-F1
#
_cell.length_a   1.000
_cell.length_b   1.000
_cell.length_c   1.000
_cell.angle_alpha   90.00
_cell.angle_beta   90.00
_cell.angle_gamma   90.00
#
_symmetry.space_group_name_H-M   'P 1'
#
loop_
_entity.id
_entity.type
_entity.pdbx_description
1 polymer ?
#
loop_
_entity_poly.entity_id
_entity_poly.type
_entity_poly.pdbx_seq_one_letter_code
_entity_poly.pdbx_strand_id
1 'polypeptide(L)' 'MSTDFDIQRIELMDDASVEAMKRLGGPGRLQMLNDLTMAGRLLMAARVKEQNPTWSSEQVAAEVARRLRDAAA' A
#
# COMPACT_ATOMS: atom_id res chain seq x y z
N MET A 1 23.20 -11.08 22.64
CA MET A 1 22.02 -11.85 23.06
C MET A 1 20.79 -11.11 22.58
N SER A 2 19.86 -11.86 22.01
CA SER A 2 18.68 -11.44 21.25
C SER A 2 17.73 -10.54 22.05
N THR A 3 17.13 -9.59 21.36
CA THR A 3 15.72 -9.21 21.59
C THR A 3 15.05 -9.14 20.23
N ASP A 4 14.68 -10.32 19.74
CA ASP A 4 13.57 -10.53 18.82
C ASP A 4 12.35 -9.74 19.32
N PHE A 5 11.93 -8.75 18.53
CA PHE A 5 10.59 -8.20 18.59
C PHE A 5 9.92 -8.50 17.26
N ASP A 6 9.54 -9.76 17.05
CA ASP A 6 8.62 -10.13 15.99
C ASP A 6 7.42 -10.88 16.59
N ILE A 7 6.48 -10.09 17.11
CA ILE A 7 5.12 -10.54 17.37
C ILE A 7 4.21 -9.42 16.89
N GLN A 8 3.77 -9.54 15.64
CA GLN A 8 2.43 -9.13 15.17
C GLN A 8 1.81 -7.99 15.98
N ARG A 9 2.26 -6.76 15.73
CA ARG A 9 1.62 -5.58 16.30
C ARG A 9 0.26 -5.41 15.64
N ILE A 10 -0.77 -6.04 16.20
CA ILE A 10 -2.15 -5.80 15.84
C ILE A 10 -2.46 -4.38 16.31
N GLU A 11 -2.37 -3.41 15.40
CA GLU A 11 -2.90 -2.07 15.66
C GLU A 11 -4.42 -2.18 15.77
N LEU A 12 -4.91 -2.14 17.01
CA LEU A 12 -6.35 -2.03 17.28
C LEU A 12 -6.80 -0.65 16.79
N MET A 13 -7.66 -0.64 15.77
CA MET A 13 -8.35 0.58 15.36
C MET A 13 -9.21 1.07 16.52
N ASP A 14 -9.19 2.38 16.78
CA ASP A 14 -10.08 2.96 17.77
C ASP A 14 -11.55 2.88 17.30
N ASP A 15 -12.46 2.87 18.27
CA ASP A 15 -13.89 2.73 18.02
C ASP A 15 -14.45 3.81 17.09
N ALA A 16 -13.91 5.04 17.16
CA ALA A 16 -14.39 6.13 16.30
C ALA A 16 -13.98 5.90 14.84
N SER A 17 -12.77 5.40 14.59
CA SER A 17 -12.32 4.97 13.26
C SER A 17 -13.14 3.79 12.72
N VAL A 18 -13.48 2.82 13.57
CA VAL A 18 -14.33 1.69 13.19
C VAL A 18 -15.74 2.17 12.81
N GLU A 19 -16.33 3.06 13.59
CA GLU A 19 -17.65 3.63 13.30
C GLU A 19 -17.65 4.51 12.04
N ALA A 20 -16.60 5.31 11.81
CA ALA A 20 -16.42 6.05 10.57
C ALA A 20 -16.35 5.10 9.36
N MET A 21 -15.62 3.99 9.49
CA MET A 21 -15.53 2.95 8.46
C MET A 21 -16.86 2.25 8.22
N LYS A 22 -17.72 2.06 9.23
CA LYS A 22 -19.08 1.53 9.06
C LYS A 22 -19.98 2.48 8.26
N ARG A 23 -19.83 3.79 8.44
CA ARG A 23 -20.66 4.81 7.77
C ARG A 23 -20.39 4.94 6.26
N LEU A 24 -19.20 4.60 5.78
CA LEU A 24 -18.85 4.60 4.34
C LEU A 24 -19.71 3.65 3.48
N GLY A 25 -20.33 2.63 4.08
CA GLY A 25 -21.07 1.60 3.36
C GLY A 25 -20.18 0.76 2.42
N GLY A 26 -20.77 -0.23 1.74
CA GLY A 26 -20.03 -1.12 0.83
C GLY A 26 -19.33 -0.37 -0.33
N PRO A 27 -20.05 0.44 -1.13
CA PRO A 27 -19.46 1.16 -2.25
C PRO A 27 -18.37 2.16 -1.84
N GLY A 28 -18.57 2.91 -0.76
CA GLY A 28 -17.57 3.87 -0.27
C GLY A 28 -16.29 3.20 0.20
N ARG A 29 -16.39 2.03 0.84
CA ARG A 29 -15.22 1.22 1.20
C ARG A 29 -14.46 0.72 -0.02
N LEU A 30 -15.15 0.24 -1.04
CA LEU A 30 -14.51 -0.22 -2.28
C LEU A 30 -13.78 0.94 -2.99
N GLN A 31 -14.40 2.13 -3.04
CA GLN A 31 -13.77 3.31 -3.59
C GLN A 31 -12.51 3.67 -2.79
N MET A 32 -12.60 3.70 -1.45
CA MET A 32 -11.46 3.98 -0.59
C MET A 32 -10.30 2.98 -0.81
N LEU A 33 -10.59 1.68 -0.91
CA LEU A 33 -9.58 0.66 -1.19
C LEU A 33 -8.94 0.85 -2.57
N ASN A 34 -9.73 1.22 -3.58
CA ASN A 34 -9.22 1.54 -4.90
C ASN A 34 -8.29 2.77 -4.86
N ASP A 35 -8.69 3.83 -4.17
CA ASP A 35 -7.91 5.07 -4.05
C ASP A 35 -6.60 4.82 -3.30
N LEU A 36 -6.64 4.05 -2.21
CA LEU A 36 -5.44 3.61 -1.47
C LEU A 36 -4.51 2.78 -2.36
N THR A 37 -5.06 1.87 -3.17
CA THR A 37 -4.27 1.05 -4.09
C THR A 37 -3.57 1.92 -5.13
N MET A 38 -4.28 2.91 -5.69
CA MET A 38 -3.73 3.85 -6.67
C MET A 38 -2.65 4.74 -6.05
N ALA A 39 -2.89 5.28 -4.84
CA ALA A 39 -1.90 6.07 -4.12
C ALA A 39 -0.63 5.26 -3.83
N GLY A 40 -0.77 4.01 -3.37
CA GLY A 40 0.35 3.10 -3.13
C GLY A 40 1.19 2.85 -4.38
N ARG A 41 0.53 2.65 -5.54
CA ARG A 41 1.21 2.51 -6.83
C ARG A 41 2.01 3.75 -7.23
N LEU A 42 1.44 4.93 -7.03
CA LEU A 42 2.11 6.20 -7.33
C LEU A 42 3.34 6.42 -6.44
N LEU A 43 3.22 6.14 -5.15
CA LEU A 43 4.34 6.25 -4.20
C LEU A 43 5.47 5.26 -4.56
N MET A 44 5.12 4.02 -4.91
CA MET A 44 6.10 3.04 -5.38
C MET A 44 6.78 3.50 -6.67
N ALA A 45 6.01 3.99 -7.65
CA ALA A 45 6.56 4.50 -8.91
C ALA A 45 7.52 5.68 -8.67
N ALA A 46 7.15 6.62 -7.80
CA ALA A 46 8.00 7.75 -7.42
C ALA A 46 9.33 7.26 -6.82
N ARG A 47 9.28 6.31 -5.88
CA ARG A 47 10.49 5.76 -5.26
C ARG A 47 11.36 4.99 -6.26
N VAL A 48 10.76 4.20 -7.15
CA VAL A 48 11.50 3.48 -8.21
C VAL A 48 12.18 4.47 -9.15
N LYS A 49 11.49 5.55 -9.55
CA LYS A 49 12.02 6.60 -10.42
C LYS A 49 13.14 7.39 -9.75
N GLU A 50 13.01 7.70 -8.45
CA GLU A 50 14.06 8.32 -7.64
C GLU A 50 15.34 7.46 -7.62
N GLN A 51 15.19 6.14 -7.43
CA GLN A 51 16.31 5.19 -7.42
C GLN A 51 16.90 4.95 -8.81
N ASN A 52 16.10 5.13 -9.88
CA ASN A 52 16.49 4.88 -11.26
C ASN A 52 16.11 6.06 -12.18
N PRO A 53 16.81 7.21 -12.08
CA PRO A 53 16.39 8.45 -12.77
C PRO A 53 16.33 8.34 -14.29
N THR A 54 17.15 7.47 -14.89
CA THR A 54 17.24 7.28 -16.34
C THR A 54 16.20 6.32 -16.91
N TRP A 55 15.48 5.59 -16.06
CA TRP A 55 14.49 4.63 -16.51
C TRP A 55 13.30 5.31 -17.18
N SER A 56 12.79 4.70 -18.25
CA SER A 56 11.55 5.12 -18.90
C SER A 56 10.35 4.88 -17.99
N SER A 57 9.24 5.56 -18.27
CA SER A 57 7.98 5.33 -17.55
C SER A 57 7.50 3.88 -17.65
N GLU A 58 7.75 3.21 -18.78
CA GLU A 58 7.41 1.80 -18.98
C GLU A 58 8.25 0.87 -18.09
N GLN A 59 9.55 1.14 -17.96
CA GLN A 59 10.44 0.37 -17.07
C GLN A 59 10.03 0.53 -15.60
N VAL A 60 9.69 1.76 -15.18
CA VAL A 60 9.17 2.02 -13.84
C VAL A 60 7.86 1.26 -13.61
N ALA A 61 6.93 1.30 -14.55
CA ALA A 61 5.65 0.60 -14.45
C ALA A 61 5.83 -0.92 -14.37
N ALA A 62 6.74 -1.49 -15.18
CA ALA A 62 7.05 -2.92 -15.17
C ALA A 62 7.63 -3.38 -13.81
N GLU A 63 8.51 -2.57 -13.21
CA GLU A 63 9.09 -2.86 -11.90
C GLU A 63 8.07 -2.73 -10.77
N VAL A 64 7.21 -1.70 -10.80
CA VAL A 64 6.08 -1.60 -9.84
C VAL A 64 5.17 -2.82 -9.95
N ALA A 65 4.85 -3.24 -11.17
CA ALA A 65 4.04 -4.44 -11.39
C ALA A 65 4.73 -5.72 -10.88
N ARG A 66 6.05 -5.83 -11.02
CA ARG A 66 6.83 -6.95 -10.46
C ARG A 66 6.74 -6.98 -8.94
N ARG A 67 7.00 -5.85 -8.27
CA ARG A 67 6.93 -5.74 -6.80
C ARG A 67 5.54 -6.07 -6.24
N LEU A 68 4.48 -5.62 -6.92
CA LEU A 68 3.10 -5.95 -6.54
C LEU A 68 2.79 -7.43 -6.66
N ARG A 69 3.30 -8.12 -7.70
CA ARG A 69 3.13 -9.58 -7.82
C ARG A 69 3.86 -10.31 -6.71
N ASP A 70 5.10 -9.92 -6.42
CA ASP A 70 5.91 -10.56 -5.38
C ASP A 70 5.33 -10.36 -3.98
N ALA A 71 4.68 -9.22 -3.72
CA ALA A 71 4.01 -8.95 -2.45
C ALA A 71 2.68 -9.72 -2.27
N ALA A 72 2.11 -10.24 -3.37
CA ALA A 72 0.87 -11.02 -3.37
C ALA A 72 1.10 -12.54 -3.29
N ALA A 73 2.36 -12.98 -3.38
CA ALA A 73 2.78 -14.39 -3.28
C ALA A 73 3.20 -14.73 -1.85
#